data_AF-A0A923UIR4-F1
#
_entry.id   AF-A0A923UIR4-F1
#
_cell.length_a   1.000
_cell.length_b   1.000
_cell.length_c   1.000
_cell.angle_alpha   90.00
_cell.angle_beta   90.00
_cell.angle_gamma   90.00
#
_symmetry.space_group_name_H-M   'P 1'
#
loop_
_entity.id
_entity.type
_entity.pdbx_description
1 polymer ?
#
loop_
_entity_poly.entity_id
_entity_poly.type
_entity_poly.pdbx_seq_one_letter_code
_entity_poly.pdbx_strand_id
1 'polypeptide(L)'
;MASLKLGKTTAEQVLKRLNSYSQQNPLQRAMKEFGKIIKSSFILKYYDDLALRQSIEKMLSHIELMNRFAKAVFFSNNQEFQVATKEEQEKIIQCRLLLQNAIVLWNYMYLSEMLTKVQSQEELEEIMAVIKNSTAVVWHHVNMMGEYDFTKLLNNNNLRFDIDKIRAWKYKNVA
;
A
#
# COMPACT_ATOMS: atom_id res chain seq x y z
N MET A 1 -12.36 -28.96 12.43
CA MET A 1 -11.35 -27.88 12.64
C MET A 1 -10.00 -28.39 13.11
N ALA A 2 -9.92 -29.50 13.86
CA ALA A 2 -8.64 -30.14 14.22
C ALA A 2 -7.78 -30.49 12.98
N SER A 3 -8.36 -31.05 11.93
CA SER A 3 -7.62 -31.40 10.69
C SER A 3 -7.03 -30.20 9.95
N LEU A 4 -7.69 -29.03 9.99
CA LEU A 4 -7.16 -27.79 9.41
C LEU A 4 -5.99 -27.25 10.24
N LYS A 5 -6.17 -27.21 11.58
CA LYS A 5 -5.12 -26.80 12.52
C LYS A 5 -3.89 -27.71 12.47
N LEU A 6 -4.09 -29.00 12.19
CA LEU A 6 -3.05 -30.01 12.04
C LEU A 6 -2.49 -30.11 10.60
N GLY A 7 -2.91 -29.23 9.68
CA GLY A 7 -2.40 -29.20 8.29
C GLY A 7 -2.81 -30.39 7.41
N LYS A 8 -3.74 -31.26 7.86
CA LYS A 8 -4.19 -32.45 7.12
C LYS A 8 -5.13 -32.12 5.96
N THR A 9 -5.70 -30.91 5.92
CA THR A 9 -6.65 -30.44 4.90
C THR A 9 -6.47 -28.95 4.68
N THR A 10 -6.57 -28.47 3.44
CA THR A 10 -6.48 -27.03 3.14
C THR A 10 -7.80 -26.31 3.41
N ALA A 11 -7.72 -25.00 3.66
CA ALA A 11 -8.91 -24.16 3.86
C ALA A 11 -9.85 -24.19 2.64
N GLU A 12 -9.29 -24.21 1.43
CA GLU A 12 -10.06 -24.32 0.19
C GLU A 12 -10.87 -25.60 0.11
N GLN A 13 -10.27 -26.76 0.45
CA GLN A 13 -10.97 -28.05 0.46
C GLN A 13 -12.11 -28.07 1.47
N VAL A 14 -11.89 -27.48 2.65
CA VAL A 14 -12.93 -27.36 3.68
C VAL A 14 -14.07 -26.46 3.20
N LEU A 15 -13.77 -25.31 2.59
CA LEU A 15 -14.78 -24.40 2.07
C LEU A 15 -15.56 -25.01 0.91
N LYS A 16 -14.89 -25.67 -0.04
CA LYS A 16 -15.54 -26.43 -1.13
C LYS A 16 -16.51 -27.46 -0.58
N ARG A 17 -16.11 -28.24 0.44
CA ARG A 17 -16.97 -29.24 1.07
C ARG A 17 -18.13 -28.64 1.85
N LEU A 18 -17.93 -27.50 2.52
CA LEU A 18 -19.03 -26.81 3.23
C LEU A 18 -20.04 -26.20 2.26
N ASN A 19 -19.58 -25.76 1.08
CA ASN A 19 -20.42 -25.16 0.04
C ASN A 19 -21.01 -26.19 -0.96
N SER A 20 -20.48 -27.42 -1.02
CA SER A 20 -20.96 -28.46 -1.95
C SER A 20 -22.29 -29.08 -1.55
N TYR A 21 -22.65 -29.02 -0.25
CA TYR A 21 -23.96 -29.48 0.21
C TYR A 21 -25.00 -28.38 0.00
N SER A 22 -26.10 -28.71 -0.66
CA SER A 22 -27.19 -27.79 -1.00
C SER A 22 -27.78 -27.11 0.24
N GLN A 23 -27.44 -25.83 0.44
CA GLN A 23 -28.04 -24.80 1.31
C GLN A 23 -28.33 -25.10 2.80
N GLN A 24 -28.20 -26.34 3.29
CA GLN A 24 -28.69 -26.75 4.60
C GLN A 24 -27.66 -27.48 5.46
N ASN A 25 -26.35 -27.30 5.24
CA ASN A 25 -25.35 -27.90 6.12
C ASN A 25 -25.42 -27.24 7.52
N PRO A 26 -25.82 -27.97 8.59
CA PRO A 26 -25.94 -27.39 9.93
C PRO A 26 -24.60 -26.84 10.46
N LEU A 27 -23.48 -27.46 10.07
CA LEU A 27 -22.15 -27.00 10.44
C LEU A 27 -21.81 -25.67 9.77
N GLN A 28 -22.14 -25.50 8.49
CA GLN A 28 -21.94 -24.23 7.79
C GLN A 28 -22.78 -23.12 8.43
N ARG A 29 -24.03 -23.43 8.83
CA ARG A 29 -24.90 -22.50 9.56
C ARG A 29 -24.31 -22.14 10.92
N ALA A 30 -23.87 -23.12 11.71
CA ALA A 30 -23.23 -22.89 13.00
C ALA A 30 -21.96 -22.01 12.87
N MET A 31 -21.12 -22.25 11.85
CA MET A 31 -19.94 -21.42 11.57
C MET A 31 -20.31 -19.99 11.17
N LYS A 32 -21.39 -19.80 10.39
CA LYS A 32 -21.90 -18.47 10.05
C LYS A 32 -22.39 -17.72 11.29
N GLU A 33 -23.19 -18.37 12.14
CA GLU A 33 -23.67 -17.75 13.40
C GLU A 33 -22.52 -17.42 14.35
N PHE A 34 -21.54 -18.31 14.49
CA PHE A 34 -20.32 -18.04 15.26
C PHE A 34 -19.56 -16.82 14.71
N GLY A 35 -19.40 -16.72 13.39
CA GLY A 35 -18.79 -15.55 12.74
C GLY A 35 -19.57 -14.25 12.99
N LYS A 36 -20.90 -14.30 13.08
CA LYS A 36 -21.71 -13.14 13.46
C LYS A 36 -21.43 -12.68 14.88
N ILE A 37 -21.23 -13.59 15.84
CA ILE A 37 -20.88 -13.23 17.23
C ILE A 37 -19.57 -12.44 17.26
N ILE A 38 -18.53 -12.92 16.56
CA ILE A 38 -17.23 -12.22 16.46
C ILE A 38 -17.42 -10.86 15.78
N LYS A 39 -18.16 -10.81 14.67
CA LYS A 39 -18.43 -9.56 13.95
C LYS A 39 -19.17 -8.54 14.83
N SER A 40 -20.19 -8.96 15.57
CA SER A 40 -20.93 -8.10 16.50
C SER A 40 -20.05 -7.58 17.62
N SER A 41 -19.22 -8.44 18.23
CA SER A 41 -18.25 -8.03 19.25
C SER A 41 -17.27 -6.98 18.71
N PHE A 42 -16.76 -7.19 17.49
CA PHE A 42 -15.89 -6.22 16.83
C PHE A 42 -16.60 -4.89 16.55
N ILE A 43 -17.83 -4.91 16.02
CA ILE A 43 -18.61 -3.69 15.73
C ILE A 43 -18.89 -2.89 17.00
N LEU A 44 -19.26 -3.56 18.09
CA LEU A 44 -19.47 -2.90 19.39
C LEU A 44 -18.17 -2.26 19.88
N LYS A 45 -17.04 -2.97 19.80
CA LYS A 45 -15.73 -2.40 20.15
C LYS A 45 -15.35 -1.22 19.26
N TYR A 46 -15.60 -1.31 17.95
CA TYR A 46 -15.36 -0.23 17.00
C TYR A 46 -16.20 1.02 17.29
N TYR A 47 -17.42 0.84 17.79
CA TYR A 47 -18.31 1.93 18.16
C TYR A 47 -17.89 2.61 19.48
N ASP A 48 -17.36 1.86 20.42
CA ASP A 48 -16.97 2.36 21.74
C ASP A 48 -15.55 2.97 21.76
N ASP A 49 -14.59 2.35 21.06
CA ASP A 49 -13.18 2.74 21.07
C ASP A 49 -12.84 3.70 19.92
N LEU A 50 -12.67 4.99 20.26
CA LEU A 50 -12.28 6.04 19.31
C LEU A 50 -10.89 5.81 18.71
N ALA A 51 -9.92 5.35 19.50
CA ALA A 51 -8.55 5.16 19.03
C ALA A 51 -8.49 4.02 18.01
N LEU A 52 -9.22 2.93 18.27
CA LEU A 52 -9.40 1.85 17.30
C LEU A 52 -10.01 2.37 16.00
N ARG A 53 -11.09 3.15 16.07
CA ARG A 53 -11.73 3.73 14.88
C ARG A 53 -10.78 4.58 14.07
N GLN A 54 -10.08 5.52 14.71
CA GLN A 54 -9.13 6.40 14.03
C GLN A 54 -8.00 5.61 13.36
N SER A 55 -7.52 4.54 14.00
CA SER A 55 -6.47 3.68 13.41
C SER A 55 -6.96 2.97 12.14
N ILE A 56 -8.20 2.48 12.14
CA ILE A 56 -8.83 1.81 11.00
C ILE A 56 -9.06 2.81 9.87
N GLU A 57 -9.64 3.97 10.17
CA GLU A 57 -9.88 5.03 9.17
C GLU A 57 -8.58 5.54 8.55
N LYS A 58 -7.50 5.66 9.33
CA LYS A 58 -6.17 6.00 8.81
C LYS A 58 -5.67 4.96 7.80
N MET A 59 -5.87 3.67 8.10
CA MET A 59 -5.49 2.59 7.19
C MET A 59 -6.37 2.56 5.93
N LEU A 60 -7.68 2.77 6.07
CA LEU A 60 -8.62 2.84 4.94
C LEU A 60 -8.27 4.01 4.01
N SER A 61 -8.05 5.19 4.58
CA SER A 61 -7.61 6.38 3.83
C SER A 61 -6.31 6.12 3.05
N HIS A 62 -5.35 5.40 3.66
CA HIS A 62 -4.14 4.99 2.96
C HIS A 62 -4.42 4.04 1.79
N ILE A 63 -5.30 3.06 1.95
CA ILE A 63 -5.69 2.13 0.86
C ILE A 63 -6.39 2.89 -0.26
N GLU A 64 -7.30 3.81 0.06
CA GLU A 64 -7.94 4.66 -0.93
C GLU A 64 -6.94 5.52 -1.69
N LEU A 65 -5.95 6.08 -1.00
CA LEU A 65 -4.86 6.82 -1.63
C LEU A 65 -4.05 5.93 -2.57
N MET A 66 -3.71 4.70 -2.18
CA MET A 66 -3.03 3.74 -3.06
C MET A 66 -3.86 3.42 -4.31
N ASN A 67 -5.17 3.28 -4.15
CA ASN A 67 -6.08 3.02 -5.27
C ASN A 67 -6.16 4.21 -6.22
N ARG A 68 -6.26 5.45 -5.69
CA ARG A 68 -6.20 6.68 -6.51
C ARG A 68 -4.86 6.80 -7.23
N PHE A 69 -3.76 6.48 -6.54
CA PHE A 69 -2.43 6.47 -7.12
C PHE A 69 -2.30 5.43 -8.26
N ALA A 70 -2.80 4.22 -8.04
CA ALA A 70 -2.80 3.16 -9.05
C ALA A 70 -3.56 3.59 -10.31
N LYS A 71 -4.71 4.25 -10.13
CA LYS A 71 -5.50 4.82 -11.24
C LYS A 71 -4.76 5.94 -11.97
N ALA A 72 -4.03 6.80 -11.26
CA ALA A 72 -3.26 7.87 -11.87
C ALA A 72 -2.05 7.36 -12.67
N VAL A 73 -1.36 6.32 -12.18
CA VAL A 73 -0.29 5.65 -12.94
C VAL A 73 -0.85 4.89 -14.13
N PHE A 74 -2.05 4.34 -13.99
CA PHE A 74 -2.76 3.63 -15.06
C PHE A 74 -3.68 4.58 -15.84
N PHE A 75 -3.10 5.64 -16.41
CA PHE A 75 -3.85 6.73 -17.04
C PHE A 75 -4.38 6.42 -18.45
N SER A 76 -3.86 5.38 -19.10
CA SER A 76 -4.25 5.00 -20.47
C SER A 76 -5.50 4.12 -20.49
N ASN A 77 -6.23 4.14 -21.61
CA ASN A 77 -7.37 3.25 -21.91
C ASN A 77 -8.47 3.20 -20.83
N ASN A 78 -8.93 4.36 -20.33
CA ASN A 78 -10.03 4.46 -19.36
C ASN A 78 -9.86 3.63 -18.07
N GLN A 79 -8.63 3.24 -17.74
CA GLN A 79 -8.31 2.36 -16.61
C GLN A 79 -8.82 0.92 -16.75
N GLU A 80 -9.15 0.47 -17.97
CA GLU A 80 -9.62 -0.89 -18.24
C GLU A 80 -8.52 -1.80 -18.80
N PHE A 81 -8.55 -3.07 -18.38
CA PHE A 81 -7.70 -4.10 -18.97
C PHE A 81 -8.26 -4.50 -20.33
N GLN A 82 -7.50 -4.23 -21.40
CA GLN A 82 -7.84 -4.65 -22.76
C GLN A 82 -7.36 -6.07 -23.09
N VAL A 83 -6.84 -6.80 -22.11
CA VAL A 83 -6.29 -8.14 -22.26
C VAL A 83 -7.21 -9.20 -21.67
N ALA A 84 -7.45 -10.26 -22.45
CA ALA A 84 -8.41 -11.30 -22.10
C ALA A 84 -7.83 -12.34 -21.14
N THR A 85 -6.51 -12.57 -21.17
CA THR A 85 -5.90 -13.62 -20.36
C THR A 85 -5.49 -13.12 -18.98
N LYS A 86 -5.66 -13.97 -17.97
CA LYS A 86 -5.25 -13.68 -16.60
C LYS A 86 -3.75 -13.37 -16.48
N GLU A 87 -2.92 -14.07 -17.24
CA GLU A 87 -1.45 -13.89 -17.21
C GLU A 87 -1.04 -12.50 -17.73
N GLU A 88 -1.68 -12.01 -18.77
CA GLU A 88 -1.43 -10.65 -19.28
C GLU A 88 -1.90 -9.57 -18.30
N GLN A 89 -3.05 -9.77 -17.65
CA GLN A 89 -3.53 -8.87 -16.59
C GLN A 89 -2.53 -8.82 -15.43
N GLU A 90 -2.00 -9.96 -15.01
CA GLU A 90 -0.98 -10.03 -13.96
C GLU A 90 0.27 -9.25 -14.35
N LYS A 91 0.78 -9.41 -15.59
CA LYS A 91 1.94 -8.64 -16.09
C LYS A 91 1.70 -7.14 -16.01
N ILE A 92 0.53 -6.66 -16.45
CA ILE A 92 0.18 -5.23 -16.39
C ILE A 92 0.12 -4.74 -14.94
N ILE A 93 -0.48 -5.52 -14.03
CA ILE A 93 -0.55 -5.18 -12.61
C ILE A 93 0.85 -5.07 -12.00
N GLN A 94 1.77 -5.99 -12.35
CA GLN A 94 3.15 -5.94 -11.86
C GLN A 94 3.91 -4.73 -12.41
N CYS A 95 3.77 -4.42 -13.70
CA CYS A 95 4.36 -3.21 -14.29
C CYS A 95 3.84 -1.94 -13.64
N ARG A 96 2.53 -1.86 -13.37
CA ARG A 96 1.93 -0.74 -12.64
C ARG A 96 2.51 -0.61 -11.24
N LEU A 97 2.62 -1.72 -10.51
CA LEU A 97 3.19 -1.73 -9.16
C LEU A 97 4.65 -1.29 -9.17
N LEU A 98 5.43 -1.70 -10.16
CA LEU A 98 6.82 -1.27 -10.34
C LEU A 98 6.92 0.26 -10.50
N LEU A 99 6.08 0.85 -11.37
CA LEU A 99 6.04 2.30 -11.56
C LEU A 99 5.64 3.04 -10.28
N GLN A 100 4.63 2.54 -9.57
CA GLN A 100 4.20 3.10 -8.29
C GLN A 100 5.35 3.12 -7.28
N ASN A 101 6.05 1.98 -7.13
CA ASN A 101 7.19 1.86 -6.22
C ASN A 101 8.35 2.77 -6.65
N ALA A 102 8.61 2.94 -7.94
CA ALA A 102 9.65 3.83 -8.44
C ALA A 102 9.39 5.30 -8.08
N ILE A 103 8.14 5.76 -8.21
CA ILE A 103 7.74 7.12 -7.83
C ILE A 103 7.84 7.30 -6.30
N VAL A 104 7.37 6.33 -5.52
CA VAL A 104 7.47 6.38 -4.05
C VAL A 104 8.93 6.39 -3.61
N LEU A 105 9.79 5.59 -4.24
CA LEU A 105 11.23 5.60 -3.99
C LEU A 105 11.83 6.97 -4.30
N TRP A 106 11.45 7.59 -5.43
CA TRP A 106 11.88 8.94 -5.77
C TRP A 106 11.44 9.96 -4.71
N ASN A 107 10.20 9.86 -4.20
CA ASN A 107 9.71 10.73 -3.13
C ASN A 107 10.53 10.59 -1.86
N TYR A 108 10.85 9.36 -1.46
CA TYR A 108 11.70 9.12 -0.30
C TYR A 108 13.11 9.68 -0.49
N MET A 109 13.71 9.51 -1.66
CA MET A 109 15.03 10.07 -1.97
C MET A 109 15.01 11.60 -1.92
N TYR A 110 13.97 12.22 -2.48
CA TYR A 110 13.81 13.67 -2.45
C TYR A 110 13.64 14.21 -1.03
N LEU A 111 12.77 13.61 -0.22
CA LEU A 111 12.58 14.00 1.18
C LEU A 111 13.87 13.80 1.99
N SER A 112 14.58 12.71 1.75
CA SER A 112 15.84 12.41 2.42
C SER A 112 16.93 13.41 2.06
N GLU A 113 17.04 13.79 0.78
CA GLU A 113 17.96 14.84 0.33
C GLU A 113 17.64 16.18 1.00
N MET A 114 16.35 16.54 1.10
CA MET A 114 15.92 17.75 1.81
C MET A 114 16.36 17.76 3.27
N LEU A 115 16.20 16.64 3.98
CA LEU A 115 16.66 16.51 5.37
C LEU A 115 18.19 16.70 5.51
N THR A 116 18.99 16.36 4.49
CA THR A 116 20.44 16.59 4.51
C THR A 116 20.85 18.06 4.31
N LYS A 117 19.92 18.92 3.84
CA LYS A 117 20.17 20.33 3.54
C LYS A 117 19.74 21.27 4.68
N VAL A 118 18.87 20.80 5.56
CA VAL A 118 18.39 21.56 6.73
C VAL A 118 19.54 21.78 7.72
N GLN A 119 19.74 23.03 8.15
CA GLN A 119 20.80 23.42 9.08
C GLN A 119 20.27 23.77 10.48
N SER A 120 19.03 24.25 10.58
CA SER A 120 18.38 24.58 11.85
C SER A 120 17.75 23.35 12.49
N GLN A 121 17.95 23.17 13.79
CA GLN A 121 17.34 22.08 14.55
C GLN A 121 15.80 22.25 14.66
N GLU A 122 15.33 23.49 14.81
CA GLU A 122 13.88 23.79 14.89
C GLU A 122 13.17 23.42 13.59
N GLU A 123 13.74 23.81 12.45
CA GLU A 123 13.21 23.48 11.12
C GLU A 123 13.23 21.96 10.86
N LEU A 124 14.28 21.26 11.34
CA LEU A 124 14.36 19.81 11.23
C LEU A 124 13.24 19.12 12.01
N GLU A 125 12.94 19.58 13.22
CA GLU A 125 11.89 19.03 14.07
C GLU A 125 10.49 19.26 13.47
N GLU A 126 10.25 20.46 12.92
CA GLU A 126 9.02 20.77 12.20
C GLU A 126 8.81 19.87 10.97
N ILE A 127 9.83 19.73 10.12
CA ILE A 127 9.77 18.87 8.95
C ILE A 127 9.55 17.41 9.36
N MET A 128 10.23 16.94 10.40
CA MET A 128 10.06 15.58 10.92
C MET A 128 8.65 15.35 11.47
N ALA A 129 8.04 16.34 12.13
CA ALA A 129 6.65 16.25 12.59
C ALA A 129 5.67 16.13 11.40
N VAL A 130 5.89 16.87 10.32
CA VAL A 130 5.10 16.78 9.09
C VAL A 130 5.29 15.42 8.42
N ILE A 131 6.53 14.93 8.29
CA ILE A 131 6.83 13.63 7.67
C ILE A 131 6.17 12.47 8.46
N LYS A 132 6.18 12.52 9.79
CA LYS A 132 5.53 11.50 10.65
C LYS A 132 4.03 11.39 10.43
N ASN A 133 3.38 12.50 10.09
CA ASN A 133 1.94 12.58 9.90
C ASN A 133 1.50 12.49 8.43
N SER A 134 2.46 12.51 7.49
CA SER A 134 2.20 12.45 6.05
C SER A 134 2.64 11.10 5.47
N THR A 135 2.43 10.93 4.16
CA THR A 135 2.81 9.75 3.40
C THR A 135 3.64 10.15 2.20
N ALA A 136 4.64 9.33 1.86
CA ALA A 136 5.44 9.51 0.65
C ALA A 136 4.69 9.06 -0.61
N VAL A 137 3.43 8.62 -0.51
CA VAL A 137 2.64 8.21 -1.69
C VAL A 137 1.90 9.41 -2.28
N VAL A 138 2.66 10.19 -3.04
CA VAL A 138 2.19 11.41 -3.73
C VAL A 138 2.68 11.37 -5.17
N TRP A 139 1.84 11.77 -6.13
CA TRP A 139 2.17 11.71 -7.56
C TRP A 139 1.83 12.98 -8.34
N HIS A 140 1.22 13.98 -7.72
CA HIS A 140 0.79 15.21 -8.41
C HIS A 140 1.95 16.01 -9.03
N HIS A 141 3.18 15.81 -8.55
CA HIS A 141 4.39 16.44 -9.09
C HIS A 141 5.01 15.65 -10.26
N VAL A 142 4.50 14.45 -10.57
CA VAL A 142 4.99 13.61 -11.66
C VAL A 142 4.10 13.79 -12.88
N ASN A 143 4.70 14.16 -14.01
CA ASN A 143 3.97 14.22 -15.26
C ASN A 143 3.87 12.84 -15.92
N MET A 144 2.67 12.25 -15.90
CA MET A 144 2.39 10.94 -16.52
C MET A 144 2.01 11.03 -17.99
N MET A 145 1.70 12.22 -18.51
CA MET A 145 1.27 12.42 -19.89
C MET A 145 2.19 13.40 -20.61
N GLY A 146 2.62 13.04 -21.82
CA GLY A 146 3.41 13.92 -22.68
C GLY A 146 4.58 13.19 -23.32
N GLU A 147 5.53 13.98 -23.80
CA GLU A 147 6.72 13.49 -24.46
C GLU A 147 7.87 13.32 -23.46
N TYR A 148 8.51 12.15 -23.49
CA TYR A 148 9.64 11.81 -22.64
C TYR A 148 10.91 11.80 -23.47
N ASP A 149 11.78 12.78 -23.23
CA ASP A 149 13.11 12.81 -23.81
C ASP A 149 14.11 12.05 -22.92
N PHE A 150 14.50 10.86 -23.36
CA PHE A 150 15.49 10.03 -22.68
C PHE A 150 16.93 10.30 -23.12
N THR A 151 17.15 11.19 -24.10
CA THR A 151 18.48 11.45 -24.68
C THR A 151 19.46 11.97 -23.62
N LYS A 152 18.97 12.78 -22.67
CA LYS A 152 19.76 13.29 -21.54
C LYS A 152 20.16 12.20 -20.54
N LEU A 153 19.35 11.16 -20.39
CA LEU A 153 19.62 10.06 -19.46
C LEU A 153 20.70 9.13 -20.02
N LEU A 154 20.69 8.89 -21.34
CA LEU A 154 21.69 8.05 -22.01
C LEU A 154 23.10 8.65 -21.98
N ASN A 155 23.20 9.98 -21.91
CA ASN A 155 24.48 10.70 -21.96
C ASN A 155 25.02 11.10 -20.57
N ASN A 156 24.24 10.95 -19.50
CA ASN A 156 24.65 11.36 -18.15
C ASN A 156 24.48 10.20 -17.16
N ASN A 157 25.62 9.60 -16.78
CA ASN A 157 25.65 8.50 -15.82
C ASN A 157 25.57 8.97 -14.35
N ASN A 158 25.51 10.28 -14.09
CA ASN A 158 25.42 10.78 -12.72
C ASN A 158 24.00 10.65 -12.21
N LEU A 159 23.85 9.99 -11.06
CA LEU A 159 22.60 9.90 -10.34
C LEU A 159 22.17 11.30 -9.88
N ARG A 160 20.86 11.57 -9.97
CA ARG A 160 20.27 12.82 -9.45
C ARG A 160 20.54 13.02 -7.97
N PHE A 161 20.46 11.94 -7.19
CA PHE A 161 20.56 11.96 -5.75
C PHE A 161 21.92 11.41 -5.32
N ASP A 162 22.57 12.10 -4.39
CA ASP A 162 23.77 11.61 -3.72
C ASP A 162 23.37 10.57 -2.67
N ILE A 163 23.43 9.30 -3.09
CA ILE A 163 23.02 8.17 -2.25
C ILE A 163 23.94 8.02 -1.03
N ASP A 164 25.22 8.32 -1.18
CA ASP A 164 26.19 8.15 -0.10
C ASP A 164 25.97 9.19 0.99
N LYS A 165 25.71 10.45 0.61
CA LYS A 165 25.33 11.51 1.55
C LYS A 165 24.04 11.19 2.29
N ILE A 166 23.02 10.69 1.59
CA ILE A 166 21.74 10.29 2.20
C ILE A 166 21.94 9.14 3.19
N ARG A 167 22.75 8.13 2.85
CA ARG A 167 23.06 6.99 3.73
C ARG A 167 23.90 7.37 4.94
N ALA A 168 24.81 8.34 4.78
CA ALA A 168 25.66 8.82 5.85
C ALA A 168 24.91 9.71 6.86
N TRP A 169 23.84 10.36 6.42
CA TRP A 169 23.02 11.22 7.28
C TRP A 169 22.33 10.41 8.37
N LYS A 170 22.47 10.87 9.63
CA LYS A 170 21.85 10.26 10.80
C LYS A 170 21.09 11.31 11.56
N TYR A 171 19.82 11.01 11.85
CA TYR A 171 19.01 11.80 12.76
C TYR A 171 19.57 11.65 14.18
N LYS A 172 20.15 12.72 14.71
CA LYS A 172 20.55 12.79 16.12
C LYS A 172 19.30 13.12 16.93
N ASN A 173 18.68 12.09 17.50
CA ASN A 173 17.58 12.27 18.42
C ASN A 173 18.15 12.90 19.69
N VAL A 174 17.87 14.17 19.95
CA VAL A 174 18.09 14.77 21.28
C VAL A 174 16.96 14.22 22.15
N ALA A 175 17.27 13.16 22.89
CA ALA A 175 16.42 12.66 23.96
C ALA A 175 16.48 13.62 25.16
#